data_AF-A0A269PSI3-F1
#
_entry.id   AF-A0A269PSI3-F1
#
_cell.length_a   1.000
_cell.length_b   1.000
_cell.length_c   1.000
_cell.angle_alpha   90.00
_cell.angle_beta   90.00
_cell.angle_gamma   90.00
#
_symmetry.space_group_name_H-M   'P 1'
#
loop_
_entity.id
_entity.type
_entity.pdbx_description
1 polymer ?
#
loop_
_entity_poly.entity_id
_entity_poly.type
_entity_poly.pdbx_seq_one_letter_code
_entity_poly.pdbx_strand_id
1 'polypeptide(L)'
;MPQALTVLWAVLKSDLSDKDKKATALSLDKVLGLSLDVIYNTVQSIPMSVINIALLRQQTRVNQDWIQSDLLRDKINQLGYLVEDKKGGYILSKK
;
A
#
# COMPACT_ATOMS: atom_id res chain seq x y z
N MET A 1 -27.03 -15.79 7.58
CA MET A 1 -25.74 -16.02 6.90
C MET A 1 -24.54 -15.36 7.63
N PRO A 2 -24.33 -15.51 8.96
CA PRO A 2 -23.09 -15.08 9.62
C PRO A 2 -21.99 -16.17 9.70
N GLN A 3 -22.34 -17.44 9.47
CA GLN A 3 -21.42 -18.56 9.72
C GLN A 3 -20.17 -18.54 8.83
N ALA A 4 -20.30 -18.11 7.57
CA ALA A 4 -19.18 -18.11 6.63
C ALA A 4 -18.09 -17.10 7.00
N LEU A 5 -18.46 -15.95 7.59
CA LEU A 5 -17.50 -14.98 8.11
C LEU A 5 -16.81 -15.50 9.38
N THR A 6 -17.52 -16.23 10.24
CA THR A 6 -16.94 -16.89 11.42
C THR A 6 -15.88 -17.93 11.01
N VAL A 7 -16.12 -18.69 9.96
CA VAL A 7 -15.16 -19.66 9.42
C VAL A 7 -13.92 -18.96 8.88
N LEU A 8 -14.06 -17.85 8.15
CA LEU A 8 -12.93 -17.04 7.70
C LEU A 8 -12.07 -16.55 8.89
N TRP A 9 -12.71 -16.06 9.95
CA TRP A 9 -12.01 -15.65 11.18
C TRP A 9 -11.29 -16.80 11.89
N ALA A 10 -11.89 -18.00 11.90
CA ALA A 10 -11.25 -19.19 12.48
C ALA A 10 -9.99 -19.60 11.69
N VAL A 11 -10.05 -19.54 10.36
CA VAL A 11 -8.88 -19.80 9.49
C VAL A 11 -7.78 -18.77 9.73
N LEU A 12 -8.12 -17.49 9.83
CA LEU A 12 -7.13 -16.43 10.12
C LEU A 12 -6.46 -16.60 11.49
N LYS A 13 -7.20 -17.06 12.50
CA LYS A 13 -6.70 -17.31 13.87
C LYS A 13 -5.98 -18.65 14.07
N SER A 14 -6.05 -19.55 13.08
CA SER A 14 -5.41 -20.86 13.18
C SER A 14 -3.88 -20.78 13.13
N ASP A 15 -3.19 -21.86 13.52
CA ASP A 15 -1.73 -21.98 13.41
C ASP A 15 -1.25 -22.38 11.99
N LEU A 16 -2.10 -22.21 10.97
CA LEU A 16 -1.71 -22.45 9.58
C LEU A 16 -0.59 -21.48 9.13
N SER A 17 0.20 -21.91 8.15
CA SER A 17 1.22 -21.05 7.54
C SER A 17 0.56 -19.84 6.86
N ASP A 18 1.25 -18.69 6.86
CA ASP A 18 0.71 -17.46 6.26
C ASP A 18 0.33 -17.64 4.77
N LYS A 19 1.03 -18.54 4.07
CA LYS A 19 0.75 -18.89 2.68
C LYS A 19 -0.57 -19.64 2.54
N ASP A 20 -0.82 -20.60 3.43
CA ASP A 20 -2.03 -21.41 3.41
C ASP A 20 -3.24 -20.59 3.85
N LYS A 21 -3.09 -19.75 4.89
CA LYS A 21 -4.13 -18.78 5.32
C LYS A 21 -4.58 -17.91 4.17
N LYS A 22 -3.64 -17.36 3.40
CA LYS A 22 -3.94 -16.52 2.23
C LYS A 22 -4.69 -17.30 1.15
N ALA A 23 -4.23 -18.51 0.82
CA ALA A 23 -4.88 -19.34 -0.19
C ALA A 23 -6.32 -19.71 0.21
N THR A 24 -6.53 -20.08 1.47
CA THR A 24 -7.86 -20.41 1.99
C THR A 24 -8.76 -19.18 2.04
N ALA A 25 -8.25 -18.02 2.47
CA ALA A 25 -9.01 -16.76 2.47
C ALA A 25 -9.46 -16.36 1.05
N LEU A 26 -8.56 -16.46 0.05
CA LEU A 26 -8.91 -16.22 -1.36
C LEU A 26 -9.92 -17.24 -1.90
N SER A 27 -9.86 -18.49 -1.46
CA SER A 27 -10.86 -19.51 -1.85
C SER A 27 -12.24 -19.21 -1.26
N LEU A 28 -12.29 -18.73 -0.02
CA LEU A 28 -13.53 -18.32 0.66
C LEU A 28 -14.08 -17.03 0.06
N ASP A 29 -13.21 -16.13 -0.39
CA ASP A 29 -13.57 -14.90 -1.08
C ASP A 29 -14.38 -15.12 -2.35
N LYS A 30 -14.12 -16.21 -3.09
CA LYS A 30 -14.91 -16.57 -4.29
C LYS A 30 -16.39 -16.85 -3.98
N VAL A 31 -16.69 -17.28 -2.75
CA VAL A 31 -18.06 -17.59 -2.31
C VAL A 31 -18.67 -16.39 -1.56
N LEU A 32 -17.86 -15.70 -0.77
CA LEU A 32 -18.28 -14.58 0.06
C LEU A 32 -18.37 -13.25 -0.72
N GLY A 33 -17.67 -13.14 -1.85
CA GLY A 33 -17.62 -11.94 -2.68
C GLY A 33 -17.02 -10.72 -1.97
N LEU A 34 -16.12 -10.94 -1.00
CA LEU A 34 -15.53 -9.87 -0.18
C LEU A 34 -14.43 -9.10 -0.93
N SER A 35 -14.07 -9.56 -2.13
CA SER A 35 -13.04 -8.95 -2.95
C SER A 35 -11.71 -8.81 -2.16
N LEU A 36 -11.34 -9.84 -1.41
CA LEU A 36 -10.05 -9.95 -0.70
C LEU A 36 -8.86 -10.03 -1.68
N ASP A 37 -9.10 -10.41 -2.93
CA ASP A 37 -8.12 -10.30 -4.02
C ASP A 37 -7.93 -8.85 -4.49
N VAL A 38 -8.86 -7.95 -4.13
CA VAL A 38 -8.60 -6.51 -4.19
C VAL A 38 -7.69 -6.19 -3.02
N ILE A 39 -6.41 -6.49 -3.21
CA ILE A 39 -5.38 -5.64 -2.65
C ILE A 39 -5.81 -4.25 -3.08
N TYR A 40 -6.16 -3.40 -2.12
CA TYR A 40 -6.25 -1.96 -2.34
C TYR A 40 -4.83 -1.50 -2.70
N ASN A 41 -4.38 -1.85 -3.90
CA ASN A 41 -3.55 -1.02 -4.72
C ASN A 41 -4.41 0.23 -4.89
N THR A 42 -4.33 1.12 -3.92
CA THR A 42 -4.64 2.54 -4.07
C THR A 42 -3.67 3.12 -5.10
N VAL A 43 -3.67 2.57 -6.32
CA VAL A 43 -3.31 3.29 -7.55
C VAL A 43 -4.51 4.16 -7.85
N GLN A 44 -4.86 5.01 -6.88
CA GLN A 44 -5.84 6.06 -7.07
C GLN A 44 -5.08 7.14 -7.84
N SER A 45 -4.93 6.93 -9.15
CA SER A 45 -4.53 7.95 -10.14
C SER A 45 -3.55 8.99 -9.59
N ILE A 46 -2.41 8.55 -9.05
CA ILE A 46 -1.40 9.50 -8.61
C ILE A 46 -0.85 10.14 -9.89
N PRO A 47 -0.93 11.48 -10.05
CA PRO A 47 -0.43 12.15 -11.24
C PRO A 47 1.02 11.77 -11.48
N MET A 48 1.41 11.53 -12.75
CA MET A 48 2.82 11.24 -13.08
C MET A 48 3.77 12.33 -12.57
N SER A 49 3.31 13.57 -12.44
CA SER A 49 4.06 14.67 -11.83
C SER A 49 4.47 14.35 -10.38
N VAL A 50 3.57 13.81 -9.55
CA VAL A 50 3.86 13.45 -8.16
C VAL A 50 4.81 12.26 -8.08
N ILE A 51 4.63 11.26 -8.95
CA ILE A 51 5.54 10.09 -9.03
C ILE A 51 6.95 10.53 -9.41
N ASN A 52 7.07 11.42 -10.41
CA ASN A 52 8.37 11.97 -10.83
C ASN A 52 9.04 12.76 -9.69
N ILE A 53 8.29 13.56 -8.93
CA ILE A 53 8.83 14.29 -7.77
C ILE A 53 9.29 13.31 -6.67
N ALA A 54 8.55 12.23 -6.42
CA ALA A 54 8.94 11.21 -5.45
C ALA A 54 10.20 10.44 -5.87
N LEU A 55 10.34 10.13 -7.16
CA LEU A 55 11.56 9.53 -7.73
C LEU A 55 12.76 10.48 -7.63
N LEU A 56 12.59 11.75 -7.99
CA LEU A 56 13.62 12.78 -7.82
C LEU A 56 14.04 12.88 -6.36
N ARG A 57 13.11 12.81 -5.41
CA ARG A 57 13.41 12.84 -3.98
C ARG A 57 14.28 11.65 -3.58
N GLN A 58 13.99 10.46 -4.10
CA GLN A 58 14.80 9.27 -3.84
C GLN A 58 16.21 9.43 -4.39
N GLN A 59 16.37 9.98 -5.59
CA GLN A 59 17.68 10.28 -6.18
C GLN A 59 18.45 11.33 -5.38
N THR A 60 17.81 12.44 -4.98
CA THR A 60 18.47 13.47 -4.15
C THR A 60 18.90 12.92 -2.80
N ARG A 61 18.15 11.97 -2.24
CA ARG A 61 18.49 11.32 -0.98
C ARG A 61 19.69 10.38 -1.13
N VAL A 62 19.81 9.68 -2.27
CA VAL A 62 21.01 8.90 -2.62
C VAL A 62 22.22 9.82 -2.83
N ASN A 63 22.01 10.97 -3.45
CA ASN A 63 23.04 12.00 -3.67
C ASN A 63 23.35 12.84 -2.41
N GLN A 64 22.74 12.53 -1.26
CA GLN A 64 22.90 13.26 0.01
C GLN A 64 22.47 14.75 -0.03
N ASP A 65 21.67 15.13 -1.02
CA ASP A 65 21.07 16.46 -1.16
C ASP A 65 19.80 16.58 -0.31
N TRP A 66 19.98 16.76 0.99
CA TRP A 66 18.88 16.89 1.96
C TRP A 66 17.98 18.10 1.67
N ILE A 67 18.57 19.22 1.22
CA ILE A 67 17.84 20.46 0.90
C ILE A 67 16.85 20.22 -0.25
N GLN A 68 17.30 19.57 -1.32
CA GLN A 68 16.43 19.27 -2.47
C GLN A 68 15.36 18.24 -2.09
N SER A 69 15.70 17.26 -1.25
CA SER A 69 14.75 16.26 -0.76
C SER A 69 13.58 16.91 0.02
N ASP A 70 13.85 17.88 0.88
CA ASP A 70 12.80 18.59 1.63
C ASP A 70 11.95 19.47 0.71
N LEU A 71 12.54 20.18 -0.24
CA LEU A 71 11.79 20.96 -1.25
C LEU A 71 10.83 20.08 -2.07
N LEU A 72 11.26 18.88 -2.45
CA LEU A 72 10.42 17.92 -3.18
C LEU A 72 9.30 17.36 -2.30
N ARG A 73 9.56 17.16 -1.00
CA ARG A 73 8.53 16.75 -0.03
C ARG A 73 7.44 17.82 0.11
N ASP A 74 7.82 19.09 0.20
CA ASP A 74 6.86 20.18 0.29
C ASP A 74 6.03 20.32 -0.98
N LYS A 75 6.63 20.12 -2.17
CA LYS A 75 5.88 20.07 -3.44
C LYS A 75 4.84 18.94 -3.45
N ILE A 76 5.20 17.74 -2.97
CA ILE A 76 4.25 16.62 -2.88
C ILE A 76 3.10 16.98 -1.92
N ASN A 77 3.41 17.59 -0.77
CA ASN A 77 2.41 18.08 0.18
C ASN A 77 1.48 19.16 -0.42
N GLN A 78 2.01 20.10 -1.19
CA GLN A 78 1.23 21.14 -1.88
C GLN A 78 0.27 20.56 -2.92
N LEU A 79 0.66 19.46 -3.57
CA LEU A 79 -0.19 18.74 -4.52
C LEU A 79 -1.29 17.91 -3.81
N GLY A 80 -1.35 17.91 -2.48
CA GLY A 80 -2.33 17.15 -1.71
C GLY A 80 -1.97 15.68 -1.55
N TYR A 81 -0.69 15.34 -1.63
CA TYR A 81 -0.19 13.99 -1.41
C TYR A 81 0.83 13.98 -0.25
N LEU A 82 0.93 12.87 0.44
CA LEU A 82 1.90 12.59 1.48
C LEU A 82 2.85 11.51 0.98
N VAL A 83 4.15 11.69 1.20
CA VAL A 83 5.15 10.67 0.91
C VAL A 83 5.70 10.11 2.22
N GLU A 84 5.59 8.80 2.40
CA GLU A 84 6.12 8.06 3.54
C GLU A 84 7.24 7.14 3.08
N ASP A 85 8.39 7.22 3.74
CA ASP A 85 9.50 6.30 3.52
C ASP A 85 9.23 4.95 4.21
N LYS A 86 9.31 3.84 3.47
CA LYS A 86 9.29 2.48 4.04
C LYS A 86 10.58 1.74 3.72
N LYS A 87 10.87 0.68 4.48
CA LYS A 87 11.99 -0.23 4.19
C LYS A 87 11.81 -0.83 2.78
N GLY A 88 12.60 -0.34 1.82
CA GLY A 88 12.60 -0.80 0.43
C GLY A 88 11.93 0.14 -0.59
N GLY A 89 11.46 1.33 -0.20
CA GLY A 89 10.88 2.28 -1.14
C GLY A 89 10.14 3.44 -0.47
N TYR A 90 9.18 4.01 -1.19
CA TYR A 90 8.31 5.05 -0.69
C TYR A 90 6.85 4.71 -0.99
N ILE A 91 5.96 5.14 -0.11
CA ILE A 91 4.51 5.06 -0.30
C ILE A 91 4.00 6.48 -0.47
N LEU A 92 3.16 6.67 -1.49
CA LEU A 92 2.42 7.89 -1.70
C LEU A 92 0.98 7.68 -1.26
N SER A 93 0.51 8.53 -0.37
CA SER A 93 -0.87 8.53 0.13
C SER A 93 -1.50 9.87 -0.23
N LYS A 94 -2.77 9.89 -0.64
CA LYS A 94 -3.48 11.17 -0.79
C LYS A 94 -3.74 11.76 0.59
N LYS A 95 -3.54 13.07 0.73
CA LYS A 95 -3.82 13.82 1.97
C LYS A 95 -5.32 14.08 2.12
#